data_AF-A0A5C7JN16-F1
#
_entry.id   AF-A0A5C7JN16-F1
#
_cell.length_a   1.000
_cell.length_b   1.000
_cell.length_c   1.000
_cell.angle_alpha   90.00
_cell.angle_beta   90.00
_cell.angle_gamma   90.00
#
_symmetry.space_group_name_H-M   'P 1'
#
loop_
_entity.id
_entity.type
_entity.pdbx_description
1 polymer ?
#
loop_
_entity_poly.entity_id
_entity_poly.type
_entity_poly.pdbx_seq_one_letter_code
_entity_poly.pdbx_strand_id
1 'polypeptide(L)'
;MKYFFKKLKIKFIRYFSHKLSKEDLRGYRNILKLVNHPDMDGILINPDTGKYYVSVESLHLDLIIDDNKAEIVNTTQIYPLNLDKKVYERACFRIRQKLTSYVMMVNNRIVERKATILSNLYDQIHVN
;
A
#
# COMPACT_ATOMS: atom_id res chain seq x y z
N MET A 1 -16.64 1.17 -17.20
CA MET A 1 -16.49 -0.12 -16.49
C MET A 1 -16.92 0.06 -15.04
N LYS A 2 -17.88 -0.74 -14.53
CA LYS A 2 -18.27 -0.73 -13.10
C LYS A 2 -17.32 -1.67 -12.35
N TYR A 3 -16.35 -1.13 -11.60
CA TYR A 3 -15.49 -1.93 -10.74
C TYR A 3 -16.36 -2.57 -9.64
N PHE A 4 -16.61 -3.88 -9.79
CA PHE A 4 -17.34 -4.68 -8.83
C PHE A 4 -16.39 -4.95 -7.65
N PHE A 5 -16.41 -4.06 -6.65
CA PHE A 5 -15.66 -4.26 -5.41
C PHE A 5 -16.14 -5.54 -4.73
N LYS A 6 -15.41 -6.64 -4.95
CA LYS A 6 -15.60 -7.92 -4.25
C LYS A 6 -15.62 -7.60 -2.75
N LYS A 7 -16.74 -7.87 -2.07
CA LYS A 7 -16.88 -7.62 -0.63
C LYS A 7 -15.81 -8.42 0.12
N LEU A 8 -14.68 -7.77 0.40
CA LEU A 8 -13.68 -8.24 1.35
C LEU A 8 -14.37 -8.34 2.71
N LYS A 9 -14.88 -9.53 3.06
CA LYS A 9 -15.35 -9.87 4.42
C LYS A 9 -14.12 -9.97 5.31
N ILE A 10 -13.53 -8.83 5.65
CA ILE A 10 -12.42 -8.77 6.61
C ILE A 10 -13.02 -9.13 7.97
N LYS A 11 -12.63 -10.27 8.55
CA LYS A 11 -12.92 -10.66 9.95
C LYS A 11 -12.11 -9.78 10.92
N PHE A 12 -12.28 -8.47 10.82
CA PHE A 12 -11.46 -7.45 11.47
C PHE A 12 -11.69 -7.36 12.99
N ILE A 13 -12.92 -7.62 13.42
CA ILE A 13 -13.37 -7.45 14.80
C ILE A 13 -12.61 -8.36 15.78
N ARG A 14 -12.06 -9.50 15.32
CA ARG A 14 -11.29 -10.42 16.19
C ARG A 14 -9.90 -9.89 16.60
N TYR A 15 -9.38 -8.86 15.96
CA TYR A 15 -8.05 -8.33 16.26
C TYR A 15 -8.04 -7.22 17.32
N PHE A 16 -9.21 -6.72 17.73
CA PHE A 16 -9.33 -5.65 18.70
C PHE A 16 -10.09 -6.15 19.91
N SER A 17 -9.48 -6.01 21.09
CA SER A 17 -10.10 -6.37 22.36
C SER A 17 -11.15 -5.37 22.83
N HIS A 18 -11.19 -4.17 22.22
CA HIS A 18 -12.15 -3.12 22.53
C HIS A 18 -13.15 -2.88 21.40
N LYS A 19 -14.28 -2.26 21.73
CA LYS A 19 -15.36 -1.95 20.80
C LYS A 19 -14.94 -0.80 19.88
N LEU A 20 -14.84 -1.08 18.58
CA LEU A 20 -14.58 -0.07 17.56
C LEU A 20 -15.88 0.60 17.09
N SER A 21 -15.80 1.88 16.73
CA SER A 21 -16.90 2.61 16.11
C SER A 21 -17.14 2.15 14.66
N LYS A 22 -18.29 2.51 14.08
CA LYS A 22 -18.54 2.26 12.65
C LYS A 22 -17.59 3.03 11.75
N GLU A 23 -17.12 4.21 12.20
CA GLU A 23 -16.21 5.07 11.47
C GLU A 23 -14.80 4.45 11.42
N ASP A 24 -14.31 3.93 12.55
CA ASP A 24 -13.05 3.18 12.62
C ASP A 24 -13.02 2.03 11.61
N LEU A 25 -14.10 1.23 11.61
CA LEU A 25 -14.24 0.11 10.70
C LEU A 25 -14.30 0.55 9.25
N ARG A 26 -14.93 1.68 8.95
CA ARG A 26 -15.04 2.22 7.59
C ARG A 26 -13.71 2.77 7.10
N GLY A 27 -13.04 3.60 7.89
CA GLY A 27 -11.76 4.18 7.51
C GLY A 27 -10.67 3.12 7.36
N TYR A 28 -10.60 2.16 8.29
CA TYR A 28 -9.67 1.03 8.13
C TYR A 28 -9.92 0.19 6.87
N ARG A 29 -11.20 -0.06 6.54
CA ARG A 29 -11.55 -0.74 5.29
C ARG A 29 -11.13 0.06 4.06
N ASN A 30 -11.28 1.38 4.08
CA ASN A 30 -10.86 2.22 2.97
C ASN A 30 -9.34 2.19 2.80
N ILE A 31 -8.58 2.26 3.89
CA ILE A 31 -7.12 2.08 3.87
C ILE A 31 -6.76 0.75 3.23
N LEU A 32 -7.33 -0.36 3.72
CA LEU A 32 -7.01 -1.67 3.17
C LEU A 32 -7.40 -1.83 1.70
N LYS A 33 -8.46 -1.15 1.23
CA LYS A 33 -8.83 -1.18 -0.18
C LYS A 33 -7.77 -0.52 -1.07
N LEU A 34 -7.24 0.62 -0.65
CA LEU A 34 -6.19 1.33 -1.39
C LEU A 34 -4.86 0.56 -1.34
N VAL A 35 -4.45 0.10 -0.16
CA VAL A 35 -3.20 -0.65 0.05
C VAL A 35 -3.18 -2.01 -0.69
N ASN A 36 -4.35 -2.61 -0.92
CA ASN A 36 -4.47 -3.87 -1.66
C ASN A 36 -5.04 -3.67 -3.06
N HIS A 37 -5.12 -2.45 -3.56
CA HIS A 37 -5.60 -2.20 -4.91
C HIS A 37 -4.64 -2.83 -5.93
N PRO A 38 -5.16 -3.48 -7.00
CA PRO A 38 -4.31 -4.06 -8.04
C PRO A 38 -3.47 -3.00 -8.77
N ASP A 39 -4.06 -1.82 -9.01
CA ASP A 39 -3.41 -0.69 -9.70
C ASP A 39 -2.75 0.28 -8.71
N MET A 40 -2.25 -0.22 -7.57
CA MET A 40 -1.51 0.61 -6.63
C MET A 40 -0.08 0.80 -7.14
N ASP A 41 0.32 2.05 -7.34
CA ASP A 41 1.58 2.41 -8.02
C ASP A 41 2.84 2.15 -7.17
N GLY A 42 2.63 1.89 -5.88
CA GLY A 42 3.67 1.63 -4.90
C GLY A 42 3.37 2.31 -3.57
N ILE A 43 4.27 2.10 -2.62
CA ILE A 43 4.22 2.76 -1.31
C ILE A 43 5.49 3.60 -1.20
N LEU A 44 5.32 4.90 -1.00
CA LEU A 44 6.41 5.81 -0.71
C LEU A 44 6.45 6.12 0.78
N ILE A 45 7.66 6.24 1.34
CA ILE A 45 7.88 6.70 2.71
C ILE A 45 8.62 8.03 2.65
N ASN A 46 8.12 9.03 3.37
CA ASN A 46 8.90 10.21 3.67
C ASN A 46 9.74 9.93 4.95
N PRO A 47 11.07 9.90 4.86
CA PRO A 47 11.94 9.51 5.98
C PRO A 47 11.94 10.55 7.12
N ASP A 48 11.71 11.82 6.82
CA ASP A 48 11.74 12.91 7.81
C ASP A 48 10.48 12.93 8.68
N THR A 49 9.35 12.54 8.10
CA THR A 49 8.03 12.62 8.75
C THR A 49 7.46 11.25 9.13
N GLY A 50 8.04 10.16 8.65
CA GLY A 50 7.51 8.80 8.83
C GLY A 50 6.17 8.56 8.10
N LYS A 51 5.74 9.48 7.24
CA LYS A 51 4.48 9.38 6.49
C LYS A 51 4.60 8.37 5.36
N TYR A 52 3.58 7.53 5.24
CA TYR A 52 3.37 6.63 4.11
C TYR A 52 2.42 7.28 3.11
N TYR A 53 2.75 7.15 1.83
CA TYR A 53 1.94 7.59 0.71
C TYR A 53 1.61 6.38 -0.15
N VAL A 54 0.33 6.18 -0.43
CA VAL A 54 -0.17 5.11 -1.30
C VAL A 54 -1.04 5.75 -2.35
N SER A 55 -0.59 5.71 -3.60
CA SER A 55 -1.34 6.24 -4.74
C SER A 55 -2.02 5.12 -5.50
N VAL A 56 -3.23 5.40 -5.95
CA VAL A 56 -3.97 4.54 -6.88
C VAL A 56 -4.44 5.43 -8.02
N GLU A 57 -3.63 5.52 -9.08
CA GLU A 57 -3.87 6.40 -10.22
C GLU A 57 -5.26 6.19 -10.85
N SER A 58 -5.70 4.93 -10.98
CA SER A 58 -7.00 4.60 -11.59
C SER A 58 -8.22 5.11 -10.79
N LEU A 59 -8.03 5.51 -9.54
CA LEU A 59 -9.06 6.10 -8.70
C LEU A 59 -8.85 7.61 -8.47
N HIS A 60 -7.72 8.17 -8.89
CA HIS A 60 -7.29 9.53 -8.55
C HIS A 60 -7.34 9.80 -7.04
N LEU A 61 -6.90 8.81 -6.24
CA LEU A 61 -6.89 8.89 -4.78
C LEU A 61 -5.51 8.57 -4.23
N ASP A 62 -5.06 9.42 -3.32
CA ASP A 62 -3.87 9.23 -2.50
C ASP A 62 -4.28 8.98 -1.05
N LEU A 63 -3.72 7.93 -0.45
CA LEU A 63 -3.77 7.74 0.99
C LEU A 63 -2.47 8.27 1.59
N ILE A 64 -2.60 9.21 2.53
CA ILE A 64 -1.51 9.71 3.36
C ILE A 64 -1.77 9.23 4.78
N ILE A 65 -0.81 8.54 5.38
CA ILE A 65 -0.99 8.00 6.73
C ILE A 65 0.32 7.97 7.51
N ASP A 66 0.24 8.34 8.77
CA ASP A 66 1.28 8.19 9.79
C ASP A 66 0.69 7.52 11.05
N ASP A 67 1.48 7.50 12.13
CA ASP A 67 1.09 6.84 13.37
C ASP A 67 -0.09 7.52 14.10
N ASN A 68 -0.44 8.76 13.74
CA ASN A 68 -1.46 9.56 14.42
C ASN A 68 -2.62 9.98 13.51
N LYS A 69 -2.42 10.02 12.20
CA LYS A 69 -3.34 10.61 11.23
C LYS A 69 -3.39 9.80 9.95
N ALA A 70 -4.58 9.63 9.39
CA ALA A 70 -4.78 9.10 8.05
C ALA A 70 -5.76 9.97 7.28
N GLU A 71 -5.47 10.21 6.01
CA GLU A 71 -6.26 11.05 5.13
C GLU A 71 -6.30 10.44 3.74
N ILE A 72 -7.46 10.51 3.10
CA ILE A 72 -7.60 10.23 1.67
C ILE A 72 -7.71 11.57 0.97
N VAL A 73 -6.84 11.79 0.00
CA VAL A 73 -6.75 13.03 -0.76
C VAL A 73 -7.07 12.73 -2.22
N ASN A 74 -7.82 13.62 -2.85
CA ASN A 74 -7.87 13.74 -4.31
C ASN A 74 -7.54 15.18 -4.70
N THR A 75 -7.58 15.49 -6.00
CA THR A 75 -7.25 16.83 -6.53
C THR A 75 -8.12 17.97 -5.99
N THR A 76 -9.28 17.67 -5.42
CA THR A 76 -10.28 18.66 -5.01
C THR A 76 -10.58 18.68 -3.52
N GLN A 77 -10.33 17.57 -2.81
CA GLN A 77 -10.86 17.32 -1.48
C GLN A 77 -9.90 16.48 -0.64
N ILE A 78 -9.91 16.76 0.67
CA ILE A 78 -9.19 16.00 1.69
C ILE A 78 -10.25 15.37 2.61
N TYR A 79 -10.20 14.05 2.76
CA TYR A 79 -11.08 13.29 3.63
C TYR A 79 -10.28 12.73 4.83
N PRO A 80 -10.36 13.36 6.01
CA PRO A 80 -9.73 12.81 7.20
C PRO A 80 -10.41 11.50 7.60
N LEU A 81 -9.61 10.49 7.92
CA LEU A 81 -10.06 9.23 8.48
C LEU A 81 -9.78 9.27 9.98
N ASN A 82 -10.78 9.66 10.77
CA ASN A 82 -10.68 9.62 12.23
C ASN A 82 -10.75 8.18 12.70
N LEU A 83 -9.59 7.64 13.09
CA LEU A 83 -9.45 6.26 13.56
C LEU A 83 -8.98 6.23 15.02
N ASP A 84 -9.40 5.21 15.75
CA ASP A 84 -8.80 4.82 17.02
C ASP A 84 -7.30 4.54 16.86
N LYS A 85 -6.51 4.86 17.89
CA LYS A 85 -5.04 4.70 17.87
C LYS A 85 -4.59 3.29 17.48
N LYS A 86 -5.20 2.24 18.04
CA LYS A 86 -4.81 0.86 17.71
C LYS A 86 -5.13 0.51 16.25
N VAL A 87 -6.13 1.17 15.67
CA VAL A 87 -6.49 0.99 14.27
C VAL A 87 -5.45 1.65 13.35
N TYR A 88 -4.94 2.83 13.70
CA TYR A 88 -3.79 3.44 13.01
C TYR A 88 -2.56 2.54 13.05
N GLU A 89 -2.15 2.10 14.24
CA GLU A 89 -0.97 1.23 14.41
C GLU A 89 -1.10 -0.03 13.55
N ARG A 90 -2.29 -0.62 13.52
CA ARG A 90 -2.57 -1.80 12.68
C ARG A 90 -2.54 -1.49 11.20
N ALA A 91 -3.04 -0.32 10.77
CA ALA A 91 -2.98 0.12 9.39
C ALA A 91 -1.54 0.36 8.94
N CYS A 92 -0.75 1.10 9.73
CA CYS A 92 0.68 1.31 9.49
C CYS A 92 1.45 -0.01 9.42
N PHE A 93 1.14 -0.97 10.29
CA PHE A 93 1.72 -2.31 10.22
C PHE A 93 1.42 -3.01 8.90
N ARG A 94 0.18 -2.95 8.41
CA ARG A 94 -0.21 -3.55 7.11
C ARG A 94 0.48 -2.89 5.93
N ILE A 95 0.63 -1.58 5.96
CA ILE A 95 1.34 -0.82 4.93
C ILE A 95 2.81 -1.22 4.89
N ARG A 96 3.47 -1.30 6.07
CA ARG A 96 4.85 -1.78 6.17
C ARG A 96 5.02 -3.19 5.61
N GLN A 97 4.13 -4.12 5.96
CA GLN A 97 4.17 -5.48 5.40
C GLN A 97 4.09 -5.46 3.86
N LYS A 98 3.15 -4.68 3.32
CA LYS A 98 2.96 -4.56 1.87
C LYS A 98 4.18 -3.94 1.18
N LEU A 99 4.78 -2.92 1.79
CA LEU A 99 6.00 -2.29 1.30
C LEU A 99 7.17 -3.28 1.27
N THR A 100 7.39 -4.04 2.35
CA THR A 100 8.45 -5.05 2.38
C THR A 100 8.28 -6.05 1.24
N SER A 101 7.07 -6.56 1.01
CA SER A 101 6.79 -7.45 -0.13
C SER A 101 7.05 -6.80 -1.48
N TYR A 102 6.68 -5.52 -1.64
CA TYR A 102 6.92 -4.76 -2.86
C TYR A 102 8.42 -4.58 -3.15
N VAL A 103 9.20 -4.16 -2.15
CA VAL A 103 10.66 -3.99 -2.26
C VAL A 103 11.34 -5.31 -2.62
N MET A 104 10.93 -6.42 -1.99
CA MET A 104 11.46 -7.75 -2.33
C MET A 104 11.17 -8.11 -3.80
N MET A 105 9.93 -7.88 -4.27
CA MET A 105 9.55 -8.16 -5.66
C MET A 105 10.36 -7.31 -6.65
N VAL A 106 10.54 -6.02 -6.38
CA VAL A 106 11.33 -5.12 -7.22
C VAL A 106 12.80 -5.54 -7.25
N ASN A 107 13.39 -5.86 -6.09
CA ASN A 107 14.77 -6.31 -6.01
C ASN A 107 14.99 -7.61 -6.79
N ASN A 108 14.09 -8.58 -6.68
CA ASN A 108 14.17 -9.83 -7.45
C ASN A 108 14.14 -9.56 -8.96
N ARG A 109 13.23 -8.69 -9.43
CA ARG A 109 13.17 -8.31 -10.85
C ARG A 109 14.45 -7.63 -11.34
N ILE A 110 15.08 -6.80 -10.50
CA ILE A 110 16.36 -6.16 -10.83
C ILE A 110 17.47 -7.21 -10.96
N VAL A 111 17.53 -8.17 -10.03
CA VAL A 111 18.51 -9.26 -10.06
C VAL A 111 18.33 -10.13 -11.31
N GLU A 112 17.10 -10.53 -11.62
CA GLU A 112 16.77 -11.31 -12.82
C GLU A 112 17.21 -10.58 -14.10
N ARG A 113 16.86 -9.29 -14.23
CA ARG A 113 17.26 -8.47 -15.39
C ARG A 113 18.78 -8.35 -15.52
N LYS A 114 19.50 -8.16 -14.41
CA LYS A 114 20.97 -8.13 -14.41
C LYS A 114 21.55 -9.45 -14.90
N ALA A 115 21.02 -10.58 -14.43
CA ALA A 115 21.45 -11.90 -14.88
C ALA A 115 21.22 -12.10 -16.38
N THR A 116 20.06 -11.69 -16.91
CA THR A 116 19.77 -11.76 -18.36
C THR A 116 20.73 -10.91 -19.18
N ILE A 117 21.00 -9.67 -18.75
CA ILE A 117 21.94 -8.78 -19.45
C ILE A 117 23.35 -9.38 -19.47
N LEU A 118 23.82 -9.92 -18.33
CA LEU A 118 25.13 -10.56 -18.24
C LEU A 118 25.24 -11.79 -19.14
N SER A 119 24.20 -12.63 -19.20
CA SER A 119 24.15 -13.78 -20.12
C SER A 119 24.29 -13.33 -21.58
N ASN A 120 23.50 -12.34 -22.00
CA ASN A 120 23.52 -11.84 -23.37
C ASN A 120 24.89 -11.24 -23.75
N LEU A 121 25.55 -10.54 -22.82
CA LEU A 121 26.89 -9.99 -23.04
C LEU A 121 27.95 -11.10 -23.14
N TYR A 122 27.85 -12.13 -22.30
CA TYR A 122 28.75 -13.28 -22.34
C TYR A 122 28.67 -14.01 -23.69
N ASP A 123 27.45 -14.24 -24.17
CA ASP A 123 27.18 -14.86 -25.47
C ASP A 123 27.75 -14.01 -26.62
N GLN A 124 27.63 -12.68 -26.57
CA GLN A 124 28.21 -11.78 -27.58
C GLN A 124 29.74 -11.80 -27.63
N ILE A 125 30.40 -12.04 -26.49
CA ILE A 125 31.87 -12.10 -26.40
C ILE A 125 32.39 -13.45 -26.89
N HIS A 126 31.66 -14.54 -26.66
CA HIS A 126 32.12 -15.91 -26.94
C HIS A 126 31.61 -16.49 -28.27
N VAL A 127 30.73 -15.77 -28.99
CA VAL A 127 30.29 -16.11 -30.36
C VAL A 127 31.12 -15.36 -31.43
N ASN A 128 32.05 -14.47 -31.03
CA ASN A 128 33.13 -13.94 -31.88
C ASN A 128 34.45 -14.69 -31.61
#